data_AF-A0A1W1WGD1-F1
#
_entry.id   AF-A0A1W1WGD1-F1
#
_cell.length_a   1.000
_cell.length_b   1.000
_cell.length_c   1.000
_cell.angle_alpha   90.00
_cell.angle_beta   90.00
_cell.angle_gamma   90.00
#
_symmetry.space_group_name_H-M   'P 1'
#
loop_
_entity.id
_entity.type
_entity.pdbx_description
1 polymer ?
#
loop_
_entity_poly.entity_id
_entity_poly.type
_entity_poly.pdbx_seq_one_letter_code
_entity_poly.pdbx_strand_id
1 'polypeptide(L)'
;MRKCKGIIFLLAGIMFFSVFNSPIWASSAIRLVVTPKPLQAPSETTFIVVSQKVIPGTIELEFDNHTHIVLPLKKEATHEYAASYLIRSLGHLSVTVDDRHHHPLLYENYVVSKAPSHFLSKVVIAVIFFGISIWYWRRAQRYTGPQQK
;
A
#
# COMPACT_ATOMS: atom_id res chain seq x y z
N MET A 1 25.16 7.35 70.27
CA MET A 1 24.15 6.26 70.27
C MET A 1 22.82 6.78 70.80
N ARG A 2 21.82 6.98 69.93
CA ARG A 2 20.39 6.76 70.19
C ARG A 2 19.64 7.00 68.88
N LYS A 3 18.96 5.95 68.44
CA LYS A 3 18.17 5.87 67.20
C LYS A 3 16.89 6.67 67.39
N CYS A 4 16.56 7.55 66.46
CA CYS A 4 15.19 7.96 66.20
C CYS A 4 14.91 7.74 64.71
N LYS A 5 14.21 6.63 64.44
CA LYS A 5 13.51 6.38 63.17
C LYS A 5 12.24 7.23 63.21
N GLY A 6 12.11 8.16 62.28
CA GLY A 6 10.90 8.96 62.08
C GLY A 6 10.55 8.95 60.61
N ILE A 7 9.49 8.22 60.29
CA ILE A 7 8.88 8.05 58.97
C ILE A 7 8.43 9.42 58.45
N ILE A 8 8.94 9.83 57.29
CA ILE A 8 8.37 10.92 56.50
C ILE A 8 7.96 10.33 55.16
N PHE A 9 6.70 9.93 55.12
CA PHE A 9 5.92 9.69 53.91
C PHE A 9 5.46 11.07 53.43
N LEU A 10 6.02 11.61 52.35
CA LEU A 10 5.49 12.83 51.72
C LEU A 10 5.89 12.88 50.24
N LEU A 11 4.89 12.56 49.41
CA LEU A 11 4.55 13.25 48.17
C LEU A 11 5.70 13.68 47.24
N ALA A 12 5.93 12.88 46.19
CA ALA A 12 6.42 13.40 44.91
C ALA A 12 5.86 12.57 43.75
N GLY A 13 4.54 12.39 43.74
CA GLY A 13 3.80 12.04 42.52
C GLY A 13 3.59 13.32 41.72
N ILE A 14 4.53 13.67 40.84
CA ILE A 14 4.29 14.64 39.78
C ILE A 14 4.12 13.85 38.49
N MET A 15 2.86 13.49 38.27
CA MET A 15 2.31 13.15 36.97
C MET A 15 2.61 14.30 35.99
N PHE A 16 3.57 14.11 35.10
CA PHE A 16 3.59 14.84 33.83
C PHE A 16 2.68 14.09 32.85
N PHE A 17 1.37 14.23 33.04
CA PHE A 17 0.38 13.96 31.99
C PHE A 17 0.47 15.14 31.01
N SER A 18 1.38 15.05 30.04
CA SER A 18 1.29 15.86 28.83
C SER A 18 0.11 15.34 28.01
N VAL A 19 -1.08 15.87 28.33
CA VAL A 19 -2.27 15.75 27.50
C VAL A 19 -1.96 16.50 26.21
N PHE A 20 -1.48 15.77 25.21
CA PHE A 20 -1.53 16.23 23.83
C PHE A 20 -3.02 16.40 23.49
N ASN A 21 -3.48 17.64 23.54
CA ASN A 21 -4.68 18.09 22.84
C ASN A 21 -4.41 17.93 21.34
N SER A 22 -4.55 16.72 20.82
CA SER A 22 -4.84 16.56 19.40
C SER A 22 -6.28 17.02 19.19
N PRO A 23 -6.53 18.06 18.37
CA PRO A 23 -7.90 18.39 18.01
C PRO A 23 -8.47 17.16 17.29
N ILE A 24 -9.46 16.52 17.90
CA ILE A 24 -10.29 15.51 17.25
C ILE A 24 -11.15 16.30 16.25
N TRP A 25 -10.59 16.50 15.05
CA TRP A 25 -11.33 17.08 13.95
C TRP A 25 -12.56 16.22 13.69
N ALA A 26 -13.70 16.89 13.68
CA ALA A 26 -15.01 16.32 13.48
C ALA A 26 -14.99 15.23 12.40
N SER A 27 -15.46 14.04 12.76
CA SER A 27 -15.69 12.89 11.88
C SER A 27 -16.67 13.25 10.75
N SER A 28 -16.17 13.93 9.72
CA SER A 28 -16.78 13.88 8.41
C SER A 28 -16.37 12.54 7.79
N ALA A 29 -17.33 11.74 7.36
CA ALA A 29 -17.12 10.37 6.91
C ALA A 29 -16.44 10.33 5.52
N ILE A 30 -15.26 10.92 5.41
CA ILE A 30 -14.38 10.81 4.24
C ILE A 30 -13.51 9.58 4.46
N ARG A 31 -13.50 8.67 3.49
CA ARG A 31 -12.70 7.44 3.54
C ARG A 31 -11.88 7.30 2.28
N LEU A 32 -10.62 6.94 2.44
CA LEU A 32 -9.74 6.57 1.33
C LEU A 32 -9.66 5.04 1.26
N VAL A 33 -10.00 4.51 0.10
CA VAL A 33 -9.87 3.09 -0.25
C VAL A 33 -8.84 3.00 -1.36
N VAL A 34 -7.75 2.30 -1.07
CA VAL A 34 -6.66 2.10 -2.03
C VAL A 34 -6.67 0.64 -2.50
N THR A 35 -6.51 0.41 -3.79
CA THR A 35 -6.44 -0.92 -4.39
C THR A 35 -5.29 -0.97 -5.40
N PRO A 36 -4.45 -2.01 -5.41
CA PRO A 36 -4.46 -3.22 -4.56
C PRO A 36 -3.92 -2.99 -3.13
N LYS A 37 -4.28 -3.87 -2.18
CA LYS A 37 -3.68 -3.95 -0.84
C LYS A 37 -3.04 -5.33 -0.64
N PRO A 38 -1.78 -5.44 -0.18
CA PRO A 38 -0.84 -4.36 0.11
C PRO A 38 -0.38 -3.62 -1.15
N LEU A 39 0.09 -2.37 -0.99
CA LEU A 39 0.65 -1.60 -2.10
C LEU A 39 1.95 -2.24 -2.60
N GLN A 40 2.05 -2.40 -3.91
CA GLN A 40 3.16 -3.06 -4.56
C GLN A 40 3.69 -2.21 -5.73
N ALA A 41 5.00 -2.26 -5.97
CA ALA A 41 5.62 -1.67 -7.16
C ALA A 41 6.41 -2.72 -7.97
N PRO A 42 6.40 -2.65 -9.32
CA PRO A 42 5.57 -1.77 -10.14
C PRO A 42 4.12 -2.29 -10.21
N SER A 43 3.13 -1.44 -9.90
CA SER A 43 1.71 -1.81 -10.01
C SER A 43 0.81 -0.59 -10.22
N GLU A 44 -0.26 -0.76 -10.98
CA GLU A 44 -1.30 0.24 -11.14
C GLU A 44 -2.16 0.26 -9.87
N THR A 45 -2.23 1.43 -9.23
CA THR A 45 -2.94 1.63 -7.97
C THR A 45 -4.06 2.63 -8.18
N THR A 46 -5.25 2.27 -7.73
CA THR A 46 -6.43 3.14 -7.74
C THR A 46 -6.72 3.63 -6.33
N PHE A 47 -6.85 4.95 -6.22
CA PHE A 47 -7.22 5.65 -5.01
C PHE A 47 -8.69 6.06 -5.15
N ILE A 48 -9.54 5.56 -4.26
CA ILE A 48 -10.97 5.83 -4.25
C ILE A 48 -11.29 6.61 -2.98
N VAL A 49 -11.76 7.83 -3.15
CA VAL A 49 -12.22 8.69 -2.06
C VAL A 49 -13.74 8.62 -2.00
N VAL A 50 -14.26 8.14 -0.88
CA VAL A 50 -15.68 8.15 -0.59
C VAL A 50 -15.98 9.34 0.32
N SER A 51 -16.81 10.28 -0.16
CA SER A 51 -17.17 11.48 0.59
C SER A 51 -18.63 11.90 0.36
N GLN A 52 -19.35 12.09 1.46
CA GLN A 52 -20.77 12.44 1.44
C GLN A 52 -21.04 13.96 1.45
N LYS A 53 -20.18 14.74 2.12
CA LYS A 53 -20.44 16.16 2.43
C LYS A 53 -19.55 17.12 1.66
N VAL A 54 -18.32 16.72 1.35
CA VAL A 54 -17.30 17.56 0.70
C VAL A 54 -16.92 16.94 -0.62
N ILE A 55 -16.68 17.76 -1.64
CA ILE A 55 -16.30 17.27 -2.97
C ILE A 55 -14.77 17.24 -3.04
N PRO A 56 -14.12 16.07 -2.97
CA PRO A 56 -12.68 16.02 -3.13
C PRO A 56 -12.32 16.42 -4.57
N GLY A 57 -11.24 17.19 -4.71
CA GLY A 57 -10.77 17.73 -5.98
C GLY A 57 -9.50 17.04 -6.46
N THR A 58 -8.51 16.91 -5.58
CA THR A 58 -7.18 16.37 -5.92
C THR A 58 -6.72 15.38 -4.86
N ILE A 59 -5.83 14.48 -5.29
CA ILE A 59 -5.05 13.64 -4.41
C ILE A 59 -3.57 13.89 -4.67
N GLU A 60 -2.84 14.20 -3.62
CA GLU A 60 -1.39 14.40 -3.65
C GLU A 60 -0.70 13.14 -3.15
N LEU A 61 0.28 12.69 -3.91
CA LEU A 61 1.12 11.54 -3.62
C LEU A 61 2.55 12.03 -3.39
N GLU A 62 3.08 11.78 -2.20
CA GLU A 62 4.47 12.10 -1.85
C GLU A 62 5.22 10.81 -1.53
N PHE A 63 6.24 10.48 -2.33
CA PHE A 63 7.10 9.33 -2.09
C PHE A 63 8.41 9.76 -1.45
N ASP A 64 8.75 9.15 -0.30
CA ASP A 64 10.00 9.36 0.46
C ASP A 64 10.45 10.84 0.53
N ASN A 65 9.49 11.78 0.54
CA ASN A 65 9.69 13.24 0.50
C ASN A 65 10.54 13.77 -0.68
N HIS A 66 10.57 13.05 -1.81
CA HIS A 66 11.39 13.39 -2.97
C HIS A 66 10.58 13.58 -4.25
N THR A 67 9.49 12.85 -4.41
CA THR A 67 8.61 13.01 -5.58
C THR A 67 7.19 13.32 -5.12
N HIS A 68 6.70 14.47 -5.57
CA HIS A 68 5.35 14.95 -5.33
C HIS A 68 4.56 14.89 -6.65
N ILE A 69 3.41 14.24 -6.61
CA ILE A 69 2.54 14.04 -7.77
C ILE A 69 1.12 14.40 -7.37
N VAL A 70 0.52 15.33 -8.11
CA VAL A 70 -0.89 15.73 -7.92
C VAL A 70 -1.74 15.09 -8.99
N LEU A 71 -2.79 14.40 -8.58
CA LEU A 71 -3.74 13.74 -9.47
C LEU A 71 -5.14 14.34 -9.28
N PRO A 72 -5.82 14.76 -10.36
CA PRO A 72 -7.20 15.19 -10.28
C PRO A 72 -8.10 13.98 -10.03
N LEU A 73 -9.00 14.09 -9.04
CA LEU A 73 -9.99 13.07 -8.76
C LEU A 73 -11.16 13.19 -9.73
N LYS A 74 -11.53 12.08 -10.36
CA LYS A 74 -12.70 11.99 -11.25
C LYS A 74 -13.86 11.39 -10.47
N LYS A 75 -15.06 11.89 -10.71
CA LYS A 75 -16.27 11.33 -10.10
C LYS A 75 -16.66 10.05 -10.82
N GLU A 76 -16.61 8.92 -10.13
CA GLU A 76 -16.98 7.61 -10.67
C GLU A 76 -18.42 7.23 -10.30
N ALA A 77 -18.84 7.52 -9.07
CA ALA A 77 -20.19 7.22 -8.59
C ALA A 77 -20.74 8.31 -7.65
N THR A 78 -21.95 8.08 -7.13
CA THR A 78 -22.53 8.93 -6.09
C THR A 78 -21.67 8.82 -4.84
N HIS A 79 -21.03 9.92 -4.44
CA HIS A 79 -20.10 10.01 -3.31
C HIS A 79 -18.74 9.33 -3.52
N GLU A 80 -18.43 8.80 -4.70
CA GLU A 80 -17.15 8.13 -4.97
C GLU A 80 -16.37 8.87 -6.06
N TYR A 81 -15.11 9.13 -5.76
CA TYR A 81 -14.17 9.80 -6.63
C TYR A 81 -12.90 8.98 -6.73
N ALA A 82 -12.37 8.77 -7.92
CA ALA A 82 -11.19 7.94 -8.11
C ALA A 82 -10.10 8.62 -8.94
N ALA A 83 -8.87 8.21 -8.68
CA ALA A 83 -7.72 8.45 -9.53
C ALA A 83 -6.82 7.21 -9.53
N SER A 84 -6.23 6.90 -10.67
CA SER A 84 -5.31 5.78 -10.82
C SER A 84 -3.91 6.28 -11.16
N TYR A 85 -2.91 5.65 -10.57
CA TYR A 85 -1.51 5.97 -10.80
C TYR A 85 -0.64 4.72 -10.80
N LEU A 86 0.32 4.68 -11.72
CA LEU A 86 1.30 3.61 -11.79
C LEU A 86 2.44 3.87 -10.81
N ILE A 87 2.40 3.21 -9.65
CA ILE A 87 3.46 3.29 -8.66
C ILE A 87 4.67 2.52 -9.15
N ARG A 88 5.83 3.19 -9.22
CA ARG A 88 7.09 2.61 -9.71
C ARG A 88 8.15 2.46 -8.62
N SER A 89 8.14 3.36 -7.64
CA SER A 89 9.08 3.39 -6.53
C SER A 89 8.62 2.51 -5.38
N LEU A 90 9.60 1.99 -4.64
CA LEU A 90 9.42 1.35 -3.34
C LEU A 90 9.61 2.41 -2.26
N GLY A 91 9.06 2.21 -1.06
CA GLY A 91 9.27 3.13 0.06
C GLY A 91 7.98 3.56 0.73
N HIS A 92 8.03 4.69 1.44
CA HIS A 92 6.87 5.31 2.06
C HIS A 92 6.13 6.18 1.05
N LEU A 93 4.80 6.03 1.03
CA LEU A 93 3.90 6.85 0.27
C LEU A 93 2.96 7.58 1.23
N SER A 94 3.06 8.90 1.24
CA SER A 94 2.09 9.77 1.90
C SER A 94 1.03 10.18 0.89
N VAL A 95 -0.24 10.09 1.28
CA VAL A 95 -1.40 10.41 0.45
C VAL A 95 -2.22 11.48 1.14
N THR A 96 -2.35 12.64 0.52
CA THR A 96 -3.20 13.74 0.98
C THR A 96 -4.36 13.92 0.01
N VAL A 97 -5.58 14.00 0.52
CA VAL A 97 -6.77 14.30 -0.29
C VAL A 97 -7.19 15.72 -0.01
N ASP A 98 -7.32 16.53 -1.05
CA ASP A 98 -7.74 17.93 -0.94
C ASP A 98 -9.07 18.21 -1.63
N ASP A 99 -9.78 19.22 -1.16
CA ASP A 99 -10.91 19.83 -1.89
C ASP A 99 -10.38 20.67 -3.07
N ARG A 100 -11.27 21.13 -3.95
CA ARG A 100 -11.02 22.08 -5.05
C ARG A 100 -10.36 23.39 -4.62
N HIS A 101 -10.38 23.71 -3.33
CA HIS A 101 -9.72 24.87 -2.73
C HIS A 101 -8.35 24.56 -2.12
N HIS A 102 -7.78 23.38 -2.38
CA HIS A 102 -6.51 22.91 -1.78
C HIS A 102 -6.54 22.86 -0.24
N HIS A 103 -7.71 22.55 0.32
CA HIS A 103 -7.86 22.31 1.75
C HIS A 103 -7.71 20.81 2.02
N PRO A 104 -6.79 20.39 2.91
CA PRO A 104 -6.59 18.99 3.23
C PRO A 104 -7.79 18.42 3.97
N LEU A 105 -8.36 17.36 3.40
CA LEU A 105 -9.52 16.64 3.92
C LEU A 105 -9.11 15.36 4.65
N LEU A 106 -8.10 14.66 4.14
CA LEU A 106 -7.61 13.40 4.68
C LEU A 106 -6.13 13.25 4.39
N TYR A 107 -5.41 12.62 5.31
CA TYR A 107 -4.01 12.26 5.17
C TYR A 107 -3.79 10.82 5.64
N GLU A 108 -3.17 9.99 4.80
CA GLU A 108 -2.85 8.60 5.13
C GLU A 108 -1.47 8.20 4.60
N ASN A 109 -0.79 7.34 5.37
CA ASN A 109 0.54 6.83 5.03
C ASN A 109 0.51 5.35 4.73
N TYR A 110 1.21 4.97 3.67
CA TYR A 110 1.31 3.61 3.18
C TYR A 110 2.77 3.20 2.98
N VAL A 111 3.02 1.90 3.08
CA VAL A 111 4.32 1.30 2.73
C VAL A 111 4.15 0.57 1.41
N VAL A 112 4.93 0.96 0.41
CA VAL A 112 4.96 0.32 -0.91
C VAL A 112 6.03 -0.76 -0.91
N SER A 113 5.59 -1.99 -1.12
CA SER A 113 6.43 -3.18 -1.15
C SER A 113 6.78 -3.61 -2.58
N LYS A 114 7.75 -4.49 -2.74
CA LYS A 114 8.08 -5.05 -4.06
C LYS A 114 7.05 -6.10 -4.45
N ALA A 115 6.54 -6.03 -5.68
CA ALA A 115 5.67 -7.07 -6.21
C ALA A 115 6.39 -8.45 -6.22
N PRO A 116 5.71 -9.54 -5.80
CA PRO A 116 6.33 -10.86 -5.75
C PRO A 116 6.69 -11.34 -7.16
N SER A 117 7.95 -11.72 -7.35
CA SER A 117 8.43 -12.25 -8.63
C SER A 117 8.15 -13.75 -8.72
N HIS A 118 7.21 -14.17 -9.58
CA HIS A 118 6.94 -15.59 -9.86
C HIS A 118 8.00 -16.26 -10.77
N PHE A 119 9.25 -15.82 -10.70
CA PHE A 119 10.32 -16.28 -11.57
C PHE A 119 10.53 -17.80 -11.44
N LEU A 120 10.62 -18.31 -10.21
CA LEU A 120 10.80 -19.74 -9.96
C LEU A 120 9.67 -20.59 -10.53
N SER A 121 8.41 -20.15 -10.39
CA SER A 121 7.27 -20.87 -10.96
C SER A 121 7.34 -20.94 -12.48
N LYS A 122 7.71 -19.83 -13.14
CA LYS A 122 7.92 -19.80 -14.59
C LYS A 122 9.03 -20.76 -15.04
N VAL A 123 10.14 -20.82 -14.28
CA VAL A 123 11.26 -21.72 -14.57
C VAL A 123 10.83 -23.18 -14.42
N VAL A 124 10.13 -23.54 -13.34
CA VAL A 124 9.67 -24.92 -13.11
C VAL A 124 8.73 -25.38 -14.23
N ILE A 125 7.76 -24.55 -14.61
CA ILE A 125 6.83 -24.85 -15.70
C ILE A 125 7.60 -25.06 -17.02
N ALA A 126 8.58 -24.19 -17.32
CA ALA A 126 9.40 -24.33 -18.51
C ALA A 126 10.19 -25.64 -18.52
N VAL A 127 10.84 -26.01 -17.41
CA VAL A 127 11.61 -27.27 -17.29
C VAL A 127 10.71 -28.49 -17.51
N ILE A 128 9.51 -28.50 -16.91
CA ILE A 128 8.56 -29.61 -17.08
C ILE A 128 8.12 -29.71 -18.55
N PHE A 129 7.77 -28.58 -19.17
CA PHE A 129 7.32 -28.56 -20.57
C PHE A 129 8.41 -29.04 -21.52
N PHE A 130 9.63 -28.51 -21.39
CA PHE A 130 10.77 -28.96 -22.19
C PHE A 130 11.12 -30.42 -21.94
N GLY A 131 11.07 -30.89 -20.68
CA GLY A 131 11.32 -32.28 -20.33
C GLY A 131 10.34 -33.25 -21.00
N ILE A 132 9.04 -32.93 -20.95
CA ILE A 132 7.99 -33.74 -21.59
C ILE A 132 8.11 -33.69 -23.10
N SER A 133 8.36 -32.51 -23.69
CA SER A 133 8.55 -32.37 -25.14
C SER A 133 9.75 -33.19 -25.65
N ILE A 134 10.89 -33.16 -24.95
CA ILE A 134 12.07 -33.96 -25.30
C ILE A 134 11.80 -35.45 -25.14
N TRP A 135 11.10 -35.86 -24.07
CA TRP A 135 10.74 -37.26 -23.86
C TRP A 135 9.82 -37.77 -24.98
N TYR A 136 8.80 -36.98 -25.35
CA TYR A 136 7.88 -37.32 -26.43
C TYR A 136 8.61 -37.38 -27.78
N TRP A 137 9.50 -36.42 -28.08
CA TRP A 137 10.32 -36.43 -29.28
C TRP A 137 11.16 -37.71 -29.38
N ARG A 138 11.87 -38.09 -28.30
CA ARG A 138 12.66 -39.32 -28.26
C ARG A 138 11.78 -40.58 -28.41
N ARG A 139 10.56 -40.55 -27.89
CA ARG A 139 9.60 -41.66 -28.05
C ARG A 139 9.09 -41.75 -29.49
N ALA A 140 8.74 -40.63 -30.12
CA ALA A 140 8.25 -40.58 -31.50
C ALA A 140 9.29 -41.10 -32.50
N GLN A 141 10.58 -40.80 -32.29
CA GLN A 141 11.65 -41.34 -33.14
C GLN A 141 11.76 -42.87 -33.12
N ARG A 142 11.24 -43.56 -32.09
CA ARG A 142 11.19 -45.03 -32.06
C ARG A 142 10.08 -45.62 -32.93
N TYR A 143 9.06 -44.82 -33.28
CA TYR A 143 7.90 -45.26 -34.07
C TYR A 143 7.91 -44.71 -35.50
N THR A 144 8.78 -43.75 -35.81
CA THR A 144 9.04 -43.26 -37.18
C THR A 144 10.33 -43.85 -37.76
N GLY A 145 10.68 -45.09 -37.41
CA GLY A 145 11.73 -45.83 -38.12
C GLY A 145 11.38 -45.93 -39.61
N PRO A 146 12.37 -45.93 -40.53
CA PRO A 146 12.11 -45.94 -41.95
C PRO A 146 11.21 -47.13 -42.27
N GLN A 147 10.02 -46.88 -42.84
CA GLN A 147 9.27 -47.94 -43.49
C GLN A 147 10.20 -48.52 -44.57
N GLN A 148 10.77 -49.69 -44.29
CA GLN A 148 11.41 -50.50 -45.31
C GLN A 148 10.32 -50.78 -46.36
N LYS A 149 10.54 -50.20 -47.55
CA LYS A 149 9.87 -50.59 -48.79
C LYS A 149 10.04 -52.07 -49.05
#